data_AF-A0A6A4UVB4-F1
#
_entry.id   AF-A0A6A4UVB4-F1
#
_cell.length_a   1.000
_cell.length_b   1.000
_cell.length_c   1.000
_cell.angle_alpha   90.00
_cell.angle_beta   90.00
_cell.angle_gamma   90.00
#
_symmetry.space_group_name_H-M   'P 1'
#
loop_
_entity.id
_entity.type
_entity.pdbx_description
1 polymer ?
#
loop_
_entity_poly.entity_id
_entity_poly.type
_entity_poly.pdbx_seq_one_letter_code
_entity_poly.pdbx_strand_id
1 'polypeptide(L)'
;MMLNGQGITRKVSMKANKIKTKLIIAAVSILVLISAFFLPTLFNASSEAKTQMLTKYGLNGLSVKEMVNKLDSVTDEKYGLNASITSTTLILYDNEKQYDFQLPKSEFYVSFAPYLNEIHPCQTHNLVSCRGELFNKEFEISIVKKDGTVIMNQKVKSMNSGFIGLWLPRDIEATLTINYNGTTVSKPLTTFTKSDTCITTPLKLS
;
A
#
# COMPACT_ATOMS: atom_id res chain seq x y z
N MET A 1 16.49 -20.83 -80.58
CA MET A 1 16.15 -19.45 -80.14
C MET A 1 14.67 -19.46 -79.80
N MET A 2 14.13 -19.20 -78.62
CA MET A 2 14.56 -18.55 -77.36
C MET A 2 13.73 -19.17 -76.21
N LEU A 3 14.31 -19.73 -75.14
CA LEU A 3 14.56 -19.20 -73.79
C LEU A 3 13.38 -18.55 -73.00
N ASN A 4 13.00 -19.27 -71.92
CA ASN A 4 12.73 -18.81 -70.53
C ASN A 4 11.55 -17.84 -70.21
N GLY A 5 10.40 -18.41 -69.80
CA GLY A 5 9.29 -17.68 -69.16
C GLY A 5 9.07 -17.94 -67.65
N GLN A 6 9.63 -19.00 -67.06
CA GLN A 6 9.38 -19.39 -65.66
C GLN A 6 10.28 -18.68 -64.62
N GLY A 7 11.35 -17.99 -65.04
CA GLY A 7 12.26 -17.28 -64.13
C GLY A 7 11.76 -15.92 -63.64
N ILE A 8 10.77 -15.34 -64.32
CA ILE A 8 10.30 -13.96 -64.07
C ILE A 8 9.29 -13.93 -62.93
N THR A 9 8.33 -14.86 -62.89
CA THR A 9 7.25 -14.90 -61.88
C THR A 9 7.76 -15.19 -60.46
N ARG A 10 8.73 -16.11 -60.32
CA ARG A 10 9.38 -16.44 -59.02
C ARG A 10 10.22 -15.26 -58.48
N LYS A 11 10.95 -14.55 -59.36
CA LYS A 11 11.74 -13.37 -58.96
C LYS A 11 10.86 -12.22 -58.48
N VAL A 12 9.72 -12.00 -59.13
CA VAL A 12 8.75 -10.95 -58.75
C VAL A 12 8.12 -11.25 -57.39
N SER A 13 7.70 -12.49 -57.15
CA SER A 13 7.11 -12.91 -55.86
C SER A 13 8.11 -12.82 -54.69
N MET A 14 9.37 -13.24 -54.89
CA MET A 14 10.42 -13.11 -53.86
C MET A 14 10.78 -11.64 -53.56
N LYS A 15 10.79 -10.78 -54.58
CA LYS A 15 11.06 -9.35 -54.42
C LYS A 15 9.94 -8.64 -53.65
N ALA A 16 8.68 -9.00 -53.94
CA ALA A 16 7.50 -8.49 -53.22
C ALA A 16 7.47 -8.92 -51.74
N ASN A 17 7.80 -10.19 -51.43
CA ASN A 17 7.91 -10.64 -50.04
C ASN A 17 9.04 -9.96 -49.27
N LYS A 18 10.22 -9.76 -49.89
CA LYS A 18 11.31 -8.98 -49.26
C LYS A 18 10.92 -7.52 -48.97
N ILE A 19 10.12 -6.89 -49.83
CA ILE A 19 9.63 -5.52 -49.63
C ILE A 19 8.61 -5.48 -48.48
N LYS A 20 7.65 -6.41 -48.43
CA LYS A 20 6.68 -6.52 -47.33
C LYS A 20 7.35 -6.77 -45.98
N THR A 21 8.34 -7.68 -45.90
CA THR A 21 9.10 -7.93 -44.67
C THR A 21 9.91 -6.71 -44.22
N LYS A 22 10.53 -5.97 -45.16
CA LYS A 22 11.25 -4.72 -44.83
C LYS A 22 10.31 -3.62 -44.32
N LEU A 23 9.11 -3.49 -44.88
CA LEU A 23 8.08 -2.54 -44.43
C LEU A 23 7.55 -2.89 -43.03
N ILE A 24 7.34 -4.17 -42.74
CA ILE A 24 6.93 -4.63 -41.39
C ILE A 24 8.04 -4.37 -40.36
N ILE A 25 9.29 -4.70 -40.69
CA ILE A 25 10.44 -4.42 -39.81
C ILE A 25 10.59 -2.92 -39.58
N ALA A 26 10.47 -2.09 -40.61
CA ALA A 26 10.54 -0.63 -40.48
C ALA A 26 9.40 -0.08 -39.61
N ALA A 27 8.17 -0.57 -39.77
CA ALA A 27 7.03 -0.14 -38.96
C ALA A 27 7.19 -0.56 -37.48
N VAL A 28 7.67 -1.77 -37.20
CA VAL A 28 7.97 -2.23 -35.83
C VAL A 28 9.14 -1.42 -35.23
N SER A 29 10.17 -1.12 -36.01
CA SER A 29 11.32 -0.31 -35.56
C SER A 29 10.90 1.12 -35.23
N ILE A 30 10.02 1.72 -36.03
CA ILE A 30 9.45 3.05 -35.78
C ILE A 30 8.58 3.03 -34.52
N LEU A 31 7.75 2.00 -34.32
CA LEU A 31 6.93 1.86 -33.11
C LEU A 31 7.80 1.69 -31.84
N VAL A 32 8.90 0.93 -31.93
CA VAL A 32 9.87 0.79 -30.83
C VAL A 32 10.60 2.11 -30.56
N LEU A 33 11.02 2.84 -31.58
CA LEU A 33 11.68 4.16 -31.43
C LEU A 33 10.75 5.22 -30.84
N ILE A 34 9.47 5.25 -31.26
CA ILE A 34 8.44 6.11 -30.67
C ILE A 34 8.24 5.72 -29.21
N SER A 35 8.07 4.43 -28.90
CA SER A 35 7.92 3.98 -27.51
C SER A 35 9.10 4.37 -26.62
N ALA A 36 10.34 4.29 -27.14
CA ALA A 36 11.56 4.68 -26.43
C ALA A 36 11.69 6.21 -26.23
N PHE A 37 11.07 7.03 -27.08
CA PHE A 37 11.10 8.48 -26.97
C PHE A 37 9.98 9.04 -26.06
N PHE A 38 8.83 8.36 -25.99
CA PHE A 38 7.67 8.79 -25.18
C PHE A 38 7.59 8.13 -23.79
N LEU A 39 8.26 7.00 -23.53
CA LEU A 39 8.31 6.41 -22.18
C LEU A 39 8.99 7.31 -21.12
N PRO A 40 10.18 7.89 -21.40
CA PRO A 40 10.91 8.67 -20.39
C PRO A 40 10.13 9.89 -19.90
N THR A 41 9.32 10.51 -20.78
CA THR A 41 8.53 11.70 -20.45
C THR A 41 7.38 11.39 -19.50
N LEU A 42 6.72 10.24 -19.66
CA LEU A 42 5.65 9.77 -18.78
C LEU A 42 6.18 9.37 -17.39
N PHE A 43 7.31 8.67 -17.34
CA PHE A 43 7.95 8.31 -16.06
C PHE A 43 8.36 9.54 -15.26
N ASN A 44 8.98 10.54 -15.90
CA ASN A 44 9.37 11.79 -15.23
C ASN A 44 8.16 12.57 -14.69
N ALA A 45 7.09 12.72 -15.48
CA ALA A 45 5.88 13.41 -15.03
C ALA A 45 5.22 12.71 -13.82
N SER A 46 5.21 11.37 -13.80
CA SER A 46 4.67 10.60 -12.67
C SER A 46 5.50 10.73 -11.39
N SER A 47 6.83 10.75 -11.53
CA SER A 47 7.76 10.94 -10.40
C SER A 47 7.64 12.35 -9.83
N GLU A 48 7.53 13.35 -10.69
CA GLU A 48 7.38 14.74 -10.28
C GLU A 48 6.06 14.96 -9.52
N ALA A 49 4.94 14.44 -10.05
CA ALA A 49 3.65 14.50 -9.37
C ALA A 49 3.68 13.84 -7.98
N LYS A 50 4.35 12.69 -7.85
CA LYS A 50 4.54 11.99 -6.57
C LYS A 50 5.35 12.84 -5.58
N THR A 51 6.46 13.44 -6.01
CA THR A 51 7.28 14.32 -5.15
C THR A 51 6.54 15.59 -4.75
N GLN A 52 5.77 16.20 -5.66
CA GLN A 52 4.94 17.37 -5.35
C GLN A 52 3.88 17.05 -4.30
N MET A 53 3.17 15.92 -4.45
CA MET A 53 2.19 15.45 -3.46
C MET A 53 2.83 15.20 -2.09
N LEU A 54 3.96 14.48 -2.05
CA LEU A 54 4.69 14.25 -0.81
C LEU A 54 5.14 15.56 -0.15
N THR A 55 5.60 16.54 -0.93
CA THR A 55 6.00 17.84 -0.42
C THR A 55 4.81 18.63 0.14
N LYS A 56 3.69 18.67 -0.59
CA LYS A 56 2.44 19.33 -0.19
C LYS A 56 1.95 18.88 1.19
N TYR A 57 2.07 17.58 1.49
CA TYR A 57 1.64 17.01 2.77
C TYR A 57 2.79 16.85 3.80
N GLY A 58 4.00 17.30 3.46
CA GLY A 58 5.17 17.24 4.35
C GLY A 58 5.67 15.81 4.59
N LEU A 59 5.49 14.92 3.62
CA LEU A 59 5.92 13.52 3.63
C LEU A 59 7.20 13.29 2.80
N ASN A 60 7.66 14.30 2.07
CA ASN A 60 8.85 14.18 1.23
C ASN A 60 10.10 13.84 2.07
N GLY A 61 10.87 12.85 1.61
CA GLY A 61 12.06 12.36 2.29
C GLY A 61 11.79 11.39 3.45
N LEU A 62 10.54 11.16 3.84
CA LEU A 62 10.19 10.17 4.86
C LEU A 62 10.18 8.75 4.30
N SER A 63 10.61 7.79 5.10
CA SER A 63 10.33 6.38 4.86
C SER A 63 8.84 6.09 4.99
N VAL A 64 8.38 4.95 4.44
CA VAL A 64 6.98 4.54 4.55
C VAL A 64 6.51 4.40 6.01
N LYS A 65 7.40 3.95 6.90
CA LYS A 65 7.09 3.84 8.34
C LYS A 65 6.91 5.22 8.98
N GLU A 66 7.75 6.18 8.64
CA GLU A 66 7.64 7.56 9.12
C GLU A 66 6.40 8.26 8.55
N MET A 67 6.05 8.00 7.29
CA MET A 67 4.80 8.49 6.70
C MET A 67 3.58 7.95 7.44
N VAL A 68 3.52 6.63 7.67
CA VAL A 68 2.44 5.99 8.44
C VAL A 68 2.34 6.59 9.84
N ASN A 69 3.46 6.67 10.57
CA ASN A 69 3.48 7.22 11.92
C ASN A 69 3.01 8.68 11.94
N LYS A 70 3.49 9.51 11.01
CA LYS A 70 3.10 10.92 10.91
C LYS A 70 1.61 11.08 10.62
N LEU A 71 1.07 10.28 9.71
CA LEU A 71 -0.35 10.34 9.34
C LEU A 71 -1.25 9.86 10.48
N ASP A 72 -0.93 8.73 11.12
CA ASP A 72 -1.80 8.14 12.17
C ASP A 72 -1.75 8.89 13.52
N SER A 73 -0.68 9.66 13.75
CA SER A 73 -0.47 10.39 15.03
C SER A 73 -1.28 11.69 15.14
N VAL A 74 -1.81 12.20 14.03
CA VAL A 74 -2.49 13.51 13.97
C VAL A 74 -3.95 13.34 13.60
N THR A 75 -4.78 14.28 14.03
CA THR A 75 -6.21 14.35 13.66
C THR A 75 -6.47 15.50 12.68
N ASP A 76 -5.43 16.00 12.01
CA ASP A 76 -5.52 17.06 11.01
C ASP A 76 -5.96 16.48 9.67
N GLU A 77 -7.26 16.53 9.41
CA GLU A 77 -7.88 16.08 8.15
C GLU A 77 -7.72 17.14 7.06
N LYS A 78 -6.51 17.21 6.50
CA LYS A 78 -6.22 18.14 5.39
C LYS A 78 -7.15 17.87 4.21
N TYR A 79 -7.77 18.92 3.71
CA TYR A 79 -8.66 18.82 2.55
C TYR A 79 -7.97 18.14 1.36
N GLY A 80 -8.68 17.17 0.77
CA GLY A 80 -8.20 16.36 -0.35
C GLY A 80 -7.21 15.26 0.03
N LEU A 81 -6.70 15.19 1.26
CA LEU A 81 -5.83 14.09 1.70
C LEU A 81 -6.68 12.94 2.25
N ASN A 82 -6.47 11.75 1.71
CA ASN A 82 -6.90 10.51 2.35
C ASN A 82 -5.72 9.54 2.41
N ALA A 83 -5.66 8.71 3.45
CA ALA A 83 -4.62 7.70 3.57
C ALA A 83 -5.21 6.40 4.11
N SER A 84 -5.03 5.32 3.35
CA SER A 84 -5.44 3.97 3.72
C SER A 84 -4.22 3.06 3.72
N ILE A 85 -4.18 2.10 4.64
CA ILE A 85 -3.10 1.11 4.69
C ILE A 85 -3.66 -0.30 4.64
N THR A 86 -3.26 -1.05 3.63
CA THR A 86 -3.55 -2.47 3.49
C THR A 86 -2.42 -3.31 4.10
N SER A 87 -2.53 -4.63 4.03
CA SER A 87 -1.48 -5.55 4.48
C SER A 87 -0.12 -5.33 3.79
N THR A 88 -0.09 -4.73 2.58
CA THR A 88 1.15 -4.57 1.77
C THR A 88 1.41 -3.14 1.30
N THR A 89 0.43 -2.25 1.36
CA THR A 89 0.52 -0.95 0.68
C THR A 89 -0.04 0.17 1.55
N LEU A 90 0.71 1.26 1.69
CA LEU A 90 0.17 2.57 2.06
C LEU A 90 -0.34 3.24 0.78
N ILE A 91 -1.61 3.61 0.76
CA ILE A 91 -2.30 4.24 -0.35
C ILE A 91 -2.64 5.66 0.07
N LEU A 92 -2.07 6.65 -0.61
CA LEU A 92 -2.37 8.05 -0.39
C LEU A 92 -3.20 8.59 -1.55
N TYR A 93 -4.21 9.40 -1.22
CA TYR A 93 -5.02 10.12 -2.17
C TYR A 93 -4.80 11.63 -2.03
N ASP A 94 -4.58 12.30 -3.15
CA ASP A 94 -4.69 13.76 -3.28
C ASP A 94 -5.88 14.06 -4.21
N ASN A 95 -7.02 14.38 -3.60
CA ASN A 95 -8.32 14.38 -4.25
C ASN A 95 -8.61 13.01 -4.88
N GLU A 96 -8.72 12.94 -6.20
CA GLU A 96 -8.99 11.69 -6.93
C GLU A 96 -7.71 10.94 -7.33
N LYS A 97 -6.52 11.55 -7.15
CA LYS A 97 -5.25 10.95 -7.58
C LYS A 97 -4.70 10.03 -6.51
N GLN A 98 -4.42 8.78 -6.87
CA GLN A 98 -3.88 7.76 -5.99
C GLN A 98 -2.36 7.60 -6.14
N TYR A 99 -1.66 7.41 -5.01
CA TYR A 99 -0.23 7.16 -4.93
C TYR A 99 0.06 6.00 -3.97
N ASP A 100 0.70 4.95 -4.49
CA ASP A 100 0.97 3.73 -3.74
C ASP A 100 2.42 3.66 -3.24
N PHE A 101 2.57 3.15 -2.02
CA PHE A 101 3.84 2.96 -1.34
C PHE A 101 3.90 1.56 -0.71
N GLN A 102 4.84 0.74 -1.18
CA GLN A 102 5.00 -0.62 -0.67
C GLN A 102 5.50 -0.59 0.78
N LEU A 103 4.85 -1.39 1.64
CA LEU A 103 5.28 -1.60 3.01
C LEU A 103 6.55 -2.47 3.05
N PRO A 104 7.31 -2.47 4.16
CA PRO A 104 8.43 -3.38 4.36
C PRO A 104 8.01 -4.85 4.20
N LYS A 105 8.84 -5.64 3.50
CA LYS A 105 8.61 -7.07 3.25
C LYS A 105 8.61 -7.94 4.51
N SER A 106 9.14 -7.45 5.62
CA SER A 106 9.25 -8.19 6.89
C SER A 106 8.22 -7.76 7.94
N GLU A 107 7.55 -6.62 7.74
CA GLU A 107 6.69 -6.01 8.76
C GLU A 107 5.27 -5.74 8.23
N PHE A 108 4.29 -5.99 9.09
CA PHE A 108 2.87 -5.73 8.91
C PHE A 108 2.47 -4.58 9.84
N TYR A 109 1.66 -3.65 9.35
CA TYR A 109 1.10 -2.58 10.18
C TYR A 109 -0.33 -2.93 10.58
N VAL A 110 -0.59 -2.95 11.87
CA VAL A 110 -1.94 -3.09 12.43
C VAL A 110 -2.24 -1.88 13.31
N SER A 111 -3.42 -1.32 13.17
CA SER A 111 -3.93 -0.26 14.04
C SER A 111 -5.23 -0.72 14.69
N PHE A 112 -5.36 -0.49 15.99
CA PHE A 112 -6.51 -0.94 16.76
C PHE A 112 -6.97 0.11 17.78
N ALA A 113 -8.27 0.14 18.03
CA ALA A 113 -8.89 1.09 18.96
C ALA A 113 -9.81 0.35 19.94
N PRO A 114 -9.38 0.14 21.19
CA PRO A 114 -10.24 -0.34 22.27
C PRO A 114 -11.30 0.71 22.63
N TYR A 115 -12.42 0.26 23.18
CA TYR A 115 -13.56 1.14 23.49
C TYR A 115 -14.32 0.67 24.73
N LEU A 116 -15.09 1.58 25.33
CA LEU A 116 -16.00 1.31 26.44
C LEU A 116 -17.45 1.30 25.96
N ASN A 117 -17.84 2.25 25.11
CA ASN A 117 -19.23 2.49 24.75
C ASN A 117 -19.48 2.39 23.24
N GLU A 118 -18.74 3.16 22.45
CA GLU A 118 -19.04 3.38 21.03
C GLU A 118 -17.88 2.98 20.12
N ILE A 119 -18.23 2.40 18.97
CA ILE A 119 -17.30 2.12 17.89
C ILE A 119 -17.91 2.39 16.53
N HIS A 120 -17.01 2.53 15.57
CA HIS A 120 -17.32 2.35 14.16
C HIS A 120 -16.51 1.13 13.66
N PRO A 121 -17.18 0.11 13.08
CA PRO A 121 -16.47 -1.02 12.48
C PRO A 121 -15.57 -0.55 11.33
N CYS A 122 -14.36 -1.09 11.28
CA CYS A 122 -13.40 -0.82 10.21
C CYS A 122 -12.55 -2.06 9.97
N GLN A 123 -12.21 -2.32 8.70
CA GLN A 123 -11.38 -3.47 8.27
C GLN A 123 -10.02 -3.02 7.73
N THR A 124 -10.01 -1.96 6.91
CA THR A 124 -8.77 -1.34 6.40
C THR A 124 -8.58 0.01 7.06
N HIS A 125 -7.45 0.20 7.75
CA HIS A 125 -7.22 1.38 8.55
C HIS A 125 -7.09 2.63 7.70
N ASN A 126 -7.84 3.67 8.06
CA ASN A 126 -7.68 5.01 7.51
C ASN A 126 -6.89 5.86 8.50
N LEU A 127 -5.65 6.20 8.14
CA LEU A 127 -4.73 6.91 9.05
C LEU A 127 -5.16 8.35 9.29
N VAL A 128 -6.00 8.92 8.41
CA VAL A 128 -6.39 10.32 8.48
C VAL A 128 -7.75 10.48 9.17
N SER A 129 -8.75 9.63 8.90
CA SER A 129 -10.13 9.86 9.35
C SER A 129 -10.66 8.88 10.41
N CYS A 130 -10.02 7.74 10.68
CA CYS A 130 -10.50 6.83 11.72
C CYS A 130 -10.33 7.46 13.11
N ARG A 131 -11.38 7.35 13.94
CA ARG A 131 -11.40 7.86 15.33
C ARG A 131 -11.88 6.80 16.29
N GLY A 132 -11.14 6.63 17.38
CA GLY A 132 -11.47 5.78 18.52
C GLY A 132 -11.90 6.61 19.73
N GLU A 133 -12.72 6.01 20.59
CA GLU A 133 -13.23 6.65 21.81
C GLU A 133 -12.11 7.01 22.79
N LEU A 134 -11.12 6.13 22.97
CA LEU A 134 -10.11 6.23 24.01
C LEU A 134 -8.79 6.83 23.50
N PHE A 135 -8.78 8.13 23.22
CA PHE A 135 -7.56 8.85 22.83
C PHE A 135 -6.68 9.24 24.01
N ASN A 136 -5.36 9.24 23.79
CA ASN A 136 -4.34 9.59 24.78
C ASN A 136 -4.41 8.76 26.08
N LYS A 137 -4.88 7.51 26.02
CA LYS A 137 -4.96 6.58 27.16
C LYS A 137 -3.83 5.57 27.11
N GLU A 138 -3.34 5.16 28.27
CA GLU A 138 -2.32 4.10 28.38
C GLU A 138 -3.01 2.73 28.53
N PHE A 139 -2.50 1.74 27.82
CA PHE A 139 -2.97 0.35 27.82
C PHE A 139 -1.80 -0.59 28.04
N GLU A 140 -2.05 -1.72 28.70
CA GLU A 140 -1.10 -2.84 28.73
C GLU A 140 -1.42 -3.77 27.56
N ILE A 141 -0.48 -3.89 26.62
CA ILE A 141 -0.65 -4.64 25.39
C ILE A 141 0.27 -5.85 25.41
N SER A 142 -0.31 -7.04 25.18
CA SER A 142 0.41 -8.29 25.00
C SER A 142 0.04 -8.95 23.67
N ILE A 143 1.04 -9.43 22.94
CA ILE A 143 0.89 -10.18 21.69
C ILE A 143 1.71 -11.46 21.80
N VAL A 144 1.02 -12.60 21.85
CA VAL A 144 1.65 -13.90 22.11
C VAL A 144 1.21 -14.92 21.06
N LYS A 145 2.16 -15.67 20.49
CA LYS A 145 1.88 -16.77 19.56
C LYS A 145 1.31 -17.99 20.28
N LYS A 146 0.71 -18.91 19.53
CA LYS A 146 0.17 -20.17 20.07
C LYS A 146 1.21 -21.04 20.79
N ASP A 147 2.48 -20.96 20.39
CA ASP A 147 3.59 -21.70 21.00
C ASP A 147 4.15 -21.03 22.28
N GLY A 148 3.56 -19.92 22.72
CA GLY A 148 4.00 -19.16 23.90
C GLY A 148 5.06 -18.09 23.60
N THR A 149 5.52 -17.94 22.35
CA THR A 149 6.47 -16.89 21.97
C THR A 149 5.83 -15.52 22.15
N VAL A 150 6.43 -14.68 23.00
CA VAL A 150 6.01 -13.29 23.22
C VAL A 150 6.58 -12.40 22.12
N ILE A 151 5.69 -11.75 21.35
CA ILE A 151 6.06 -10.78 20.30
C ILE A 151 6.15 -9.38 20.89
N MET A 152 5.25 -9.07 21.82
CA MET A 152 5.21 -7.79 22.53
C MET A 152 4.55 -7.98 23.90
N ASN A 153 5.05 -7.31 24.92
CA ASN A 153 4.38 -7.15 26.20
C ASN A 153 4.84 -5.84 26.84
N GLN A 154 4.08 -4.75 26.63
CA GLN A 154 4.46 -3.42 27.10
C GLN A 154 3.26 -2.49 27.26
N LYS A 155 3.48 -1.38 27.95
CA LYS A 155 2.53 -0.27 28.00
C LYS A 155 2.61 0.55 26.72
N VAL A 156 1.46 0.87 26.13
CA VAL A 156 1.34 1.67 24.93
C VAL A 156 0.28 2.74 25.13
N LYS A 157 0.59 3.98 24.75
CA LYS A 157 -0.37 5.07 24.76
C LYS A 157 -1.07 5.18 23.40
N SER A 158 -2.40 5.25 23.39
CA SER A 158 -3.15 5.55 22.17
C SER A 158 -2.87 6.97 21.69
N MET A 159 -2.91 7.15 20.37
CA MET A 159 -2.67 8.41 19.70
C MET A 159 -3.86 9.38 19.89
N ASN A 160 -3.73 10.60 19.37
CA ASN A 160 -4.82 11.58 19.35
C ASN A 160 -6.06 11.09 18.60
N SER A 161 -5.87 10.17 17.64
CA SER A 161 -6.95 9.50 16.92
C SER A 161 -7.68 8.45 17.76
N GLY A 162 -7.19 8.06 18.94
CA GLY A 162 -7.72 6.94 19.72
C GLY A 162 -7.17 5.57 19.31
N PHE A 163 -6.39 5.51 18.24
CA PHE A 163 -5.79 4.27 17.76
C PHE A 163 -4.42 4.00 18.38
N ILE A 164 -4.05 2.72 18.38
CA ILE A 164 -2.71 2.21 18.68
C ILE A 164 -2.21 1.50 17.42
N GLY A 165 -1.20 2.05 16.78
CA GLY A 165 -0.58 1.49 15.58
C GLY A 165 0.72 0.75 15.91
N LEU A 166 0.84 -0.51 15.50
CA LEU A 166 2.00 -1.35 15.74
C LEU A 166 2.56 -1.94 14.44
N TRP A 167 3.88 -2.00 14.35
CA TRP A 167 4.60 -2.79 13.34
C TRP A 167 4.94 -4.16 13.92
N LEU A 168 4.46 -5.22 13.28
CA LEU A 168 4.62 -6.60 13.73
C LEU A 168 5.30 -7.45 12.65
N PRO A 169 5.94 -8.57 13.01
CA PRO A 169 6.40 -9.55 12.03
C PRO A 169 5.23 -10.03 11.15
N ARG A 170 5.50 -10.19 9.85
CA ARG A 170 4.56 -10.82 8.92
C ARG A 170 4.40 -12.31 9.21
N ASP A 171 3.30 -12.85 8.67
CA ASP A 171 3.02 -14.29 8.62
C ASP A 171 2.95 -14.95 10.00
N ILE A 172 2.38 -14.25 10.99
CA ILE A 172 2.13 -14.79 12.33
C ILE A 172 0.65 -14.96 12.61
N GLU A 173 0.34 -15.95 13.43
CA GLU A 173 -0.91 -16.05 14.19
C GLU A 173 -0.58 -15.84 15.67
N ALA A 174 -1.27 -14.91 16.31
CA ALA A 174 -1.08 -14.55 17.71
C ALA A 174 -2.41 -14.21 18.37
N THR A 175 -2.38 -14.01 19.68
CA THR A 175 -3.46 -13.41 20.45
C THR A 175 -3.03 -12.02 20.87
N LEU A 176 -3.83 -11.01 20.50
CA LEU A 176 -3.75 -9.65 21.03
C LEU A 176 -4.57 -9.60 22.33
N THR A 177 -3.95 -9.20 23.43
CA THR A 177 -4.58 -8.95 24.71
C THR A 177 -4.35 -7.50 25.10
N ILE A 178 -5.43 -6.83 25.53
CA ILE A 178 -5.44 -5.42 25.89
C ILE A 178 -6.03 -5.32 27.29
N ASN A 179 -5.28 -4.77 28.23
CA ASN A 179 -5.77 -4.44 29.56
C ASN A 179 -5.82 -2.92 29.75
N TYR A 180 -6.92 -2.48 30.36
CA TYR A 180 -7.17 -1.10 30.74
C TYR A 180 -7.95 -1.05 32.05
N ASN A 181 -7.41 -0.40 33.07
CA ASN A 181 -8.07 -0.22 34.37
C ASN A 181 -8.67 -1.51 34.96
N GLY A 182 -7.98 -2.64 34.83
CA GLY A 182 -8.43 -3.94 35.35
C GLY A 182 -9.43 -4.69 34.45
N THR A 183 -9.95 -4.05 33.39
CA THR A 183 -10.72 -4.73 32.34
C THR A 183 -9.79 -5.26 31.26
N THR A 184 -10.14 -6.41 30.67
CA THR A 184 -9.30 -7.06 29.65
C THR A 184 -10.14 -7.53 28.48
N VAL A 185 -9.65 -7.31 27.27
CA VAL A 185 -10.19 -7.91 26.04
C VAL A 185 -9.10 -8.65 25.30
N SER A 186 -9.44 -9.76 24.66
CA SER A 186 -8.50 -10.53 23.84
C SER A 186 -9.12 -10.92 22.51
N LYS A 187 -8.33 -10.92 21.45
CA LYS A 187 -8.75 -11.28 20.09
C LYS A 187 -7.63 -12.00 19.34
N PRO A 188 -7.95 -13.01 18.50
CA PRO A 188 -7.00 -13.51 17.52
C PRO A 188 -6.49 -12.39 16.60
N LEU A 189 -5.19 -12.40 16.33
CA LEU A 189 -4.49 -11.48 15.46
C LEU A 189 -3.71 -12.27 14.42
N THR A 190 -3.80 -11.85 13.16
CA THR A 190 -3.00 -12.42 12.06
C THR A 190 -2.35 -11.29 11.26
N THR A 191 -1.19 -11.56 10.66
CA THR A 191 -0.41 -10.58 9.87
C THR A 191 -0.11 -11.06 8.45
N PHE A 192 -1.05 -11.83 7.88
CA PHE A 192 -0.97 -12.34 6.52
C PHE A 192 -1.40 -11.29 5.48
N THR A 193 -1.22 -11.59 4.19
CA THR A 193 -1.58 -10.70 3.09
C THR A 193 -3.07 -10.37 3.00
N LYS A 194 -3.96 -11.18 3.58
CA LYS A 194 -5.40 -10.94 3.65
C LYS A 194 -5.88 -10.47 5.02
N SER A 195 -4.98 -10.24 5.97
CA SER A 195 -5.33 -9.79 7.30
C SER A 195 -5.76 -8.33 7.29
N ASP A 196 -6.77 -8.03 8.10
CA ASP A 196 -7.25 -6.67 8.35
C ASP A 196 -6.15 -5.84 9.01
N THR A 197 -6.06 -4.57 8.64
CA THR A 197 -5.13 -3.60 9.24
C THR A 197 -5.80 -2.72 10.28
N CYS A 198 -7.14 -2.73 10.35
CA CYS A 198 -7.91 -2.04 11.36
C CYS A 198 -8.66 -3.03 12.24
N ILE A 199 -8.51 -2.91 13.56
CA ILE A 199 -9.22 -3.75 14.52
C ILE A 199 -9.97 -2.86 15.50
N THR A 200 -11.29 -2.80 15.36
CA THR A 200 -12.18 -2.11 16.31
C THR A 200 -13.21 -3.04 16.95
N THR A 201 -13.49 -4.21 16.35
CA THR A 201 -14.53 -5.13 16.83
C THR A 201 -14.07 -6.59 16.93
N PRO A 202 -14.36 -7.32 18.03
CA PRO A 202 -14.78 -6.80 19.34
C PRO A 202 -13.55 -6.44 20.18
N LEU A 203 -13.33 -5.14 20.45
CA LEU A 203 -12.34 -4.64 21.42
C LEU A 203 -13.02 -3.88 22.58
N LYS A 204 -14.21 -4.32 22.99
CA LYS A 204 -14.93 -3.72 24.12
C LYS A 204 -14.24 -4.09 25.43
N LEU A 205 -13.94 -3.08 26.24
CA LEU A 205 -13.41 -3.20 27.60
C LEU A 205 -14.60 -3.12 28.57
N SER A 206 -14.93 -4.25 29.20
CA SER A 206 -16.05 -4.39 30.14
C SER A 206 -15.73 -5.36 31.26
#